data_AF-A0A3L7SW80-F1
#
_entry.id   AF-A0A3L7SW80-F1
#
_cell.length_a   1.000
_cell.length_b   1.000
_cell.length_c   1.000
_cell.angle_alpha   90.00
_cell.angle_beta   90.00
_cell.angle_gamma   90.00
#
_symmetry.space_group_name_H-M   'P 1'
#
loop_
_entity.id
_entity.type
_entity.pdbx_description
1 polymer ?
#
loop_
_entity_poly.entity_id
_entity_poly.type
_entity_poly.pdbx_seq_one_letter_code
_entity_poly.pdbx_strand_id
1 'polypeptide(L)'
;MTISLFAAADLANILLIGGGIFGAIIVLVLLFILGNFMGLYIKAWVTKSNVGFTDMIRMQLSNIDYRLVVNEKIKLTNAGIPIDIRELEQHVLTKGNLVRTVAGVINAKKASIELPWKTAAAIDLAGRDILEAVRYSVIPKVIDCPDPTKGRATLDGVCHNGIQLKARARVTVRTKLDRLVGGAGEETIIARVGEGIVKAIGSAASHKEIMANPNLISQAVLNNSLDSQTAFEIVSIDVAEIDVGANVGANLQAEQATADLRVAQAQAETRRANAVALAQENAAKVEENRALLVLAESEVPKAIAHAIREGKMGVMDYYNLQNLQSDTGMRSAIAGIGGKGAQPAQSG
;
A
#
# COMPACT_ATOMS: atom_id res chain seq x y z
N MET A 1 70.14 50.10 -59.09
CA MET A 1 69.23 50.62 -58.04
C MET A 1 67.80 50.76 -58.58
N THR A 2 67.23 49.70 -59.13
CA THR A 2 65.90 49.75 -59.79
C THR A 2 65.05 48.48 -59.61
N ILE A 3 65.55 47.43 -58.93
CA ILE A 3 64.85 46.14 -58.80
C ILE A 3 64.04 46.03 -57.49
N SER A 4 64.37 46.81 -56.44
CA SER A 4 63.64 46.70 -55.15
C SER A 4 62.33 47.49 -55.08
N LEU A 5 62.01 48.33 -56.07
CA LEU A 5 60.79 49.16 -56.05
C LEU A 5 59.57 48.44 -56.65
N PHE A 6 59.78 47.52 -57.60
CA PHE A 6 58.68 46.78 -58.26
C PHE A 6 58.11 45.64 -57.39
N ALA A 7 58.95 44.96 -56.59
CA ALA A 7 58.47 43.93 -55.67
C ALA A 7 57.61 44.49 -54.52
N ALA A 8 57.85 45.73 -54.10
CA ALA A 8 57.05 46.40 -53.08
C ALA A 8 55.67 46.85 -53.61
N ALA A 9 55.59 47.22 -54.90
CA ALA A 9 54.34 47.62 -55.54
C ALA A 9 53.38 46.43 -55.76
N ASP A 10 53.89 45.25 -56.12
CA ASP A 10 53.08 44.04 -56.25
C ASP A 10 52.56 43.53 -54.91
N LEU A 11 53.38 43.59 -53.85
CA LEU A 11 52.94 43.26 -52.48
C LEU A 11 51.86 44.21 -51.97
N ALA A 12 51.96 45.51 -52.27
CA ALA A 12 50.96 46.51 -51.91
C ALA A 12 49.63 46.31 -52.67
N ASN A 13 49.69 45.95 -53.96
CA ASN A 13 48.50 45.65 -54.76
C ASN A 13 47.83 44.34 -54.33
N ILE A 14 48.61 43.30 -53.98
CA ILE A 14 48.06 42.04 -53.43
C ILE A 14 47.44 42.26 -52.04
N LEU A 15 48.01 43.12 -51.20
CA LEU A 15 47.41 43.51 -49.91
C LEU A 15 46.14 44.35 -50.08
N LEU A 16 46.08 45.25 -51.05
CA LEU A 16 44.88 46.05 -51.35
C LEU A 16 43.76 45.20 -51.97
N ILE A 17 44.08 44.31 -52.90
CA ILE A 17 43.10 43.39 -53.52
C ILE A 17 42.66 42.34 -52.49
N GLY A 18 43.58 41.79 -51.70
CA GLY A 18 43.28 40.85 -50.61
C GLY A 18 42.45 41.49 -49.50
N GLY A 19 42.75 42.73 -49.11
CA GLY A 19 41.95 43.52 -48.17
C GLY A 19 40.57 43.90 -48.72
N GLY A 20 40.48 44.19 -50.01
CA GLY A 20 39.20 44.45 -50.70
C GLY A 20 38.31 43.21 -50.79
N ILE A 21 38.88 42.04 -51.09
CA ILE A 21 38.17 40.76 -51.09
C ILE A 21 37.73 40.39 -49.67
N PHE A 22 38.60 40.58 -48.67
CA PHE A 22 38.27 40.33 -47.27
C PHE A 22 37.15 41.27 -46.77
N GLY A 23 37.20 42.56 -47.14
CA GLY A 23 36.14 43.53 -46.85
C GLY A 23 34.82 43.17 -47.54
N ALA A 24 34.85 42.77 -48.81
CA ALA A 24 33.66 42.33 -49.55
C ALA A 24 33.04 41.07 -48.94
N ILE A 25 33.87 40.11 -48.49
CA ILE A 25 33.40 38.91 -47.77
C ILE A 25 32.76 39.29 -46.44
N ILE A 26 33.34 40.21 -45.67
CA ILE A 26 32.74 40.70 -44.41
C ILE A 26 31.39 41.35 -44.67
N VAL A 27 31.29 42.22 -45.69
CA VAL A 27 30.03 42.88 -46.05
C VAL A 27 28.97 41.86 -46.50
N LEU A 28 29.37 40.86 -47.29
CA LEU A 28 28.46 39.81 -47.76
C LEU A 28 27.97 38.91 -46.60
N VAL A 29 28.86 38.56 -45.67
CA VAL A 29 28.51 37.83 -44.44
C VAL A 29 27.57 38.67 -43.56
N LEU A 30 27.85 39.96 -43.39
CA LEU A 30 27.00 40.88 -42.63
C LEU A 30 25.61 41.01 -43.27
N LEU A 31 25.53 41.13 -44.60
CA LEU A 31 24.28 41.18 -45.35
C LEU A 31 23.48 39.87 -45.22
N PHE A 32 24.14 38.71 -45.26
CA PHE A 32 23.50 37.42 -45.07
C PHE A 32 22.93 37.25 -43.66
N ILE A 33 23.67 37.70 -42.64
CA ILE A 33 23.20 37.75 -41.26
C ILE A 33 21.96 38.65 -41.17
N LEU A 34 22.06 39.91 -41.62
CA LEU A 34 20.93 40.86 -41.60
C LEU A 34 19.70 40.33 -42.36
N GLY A 35 19.87 39.69 -43.52
CA GLY A 35 18.77 39.12 -44.29
C GLY A 35 17.98 38.06 -43.51
N ASN A 36 18.65 37.26 -42.68
CA ASN A 36 18.01 36.26 -41.82
C ASN A 36 17.20 36.90 -40.68
N PHE A 37 17.66 38.04 -40.14
CA PHE A 37 16.92 38.81 -39.12
C PHE A 37 15.69 39.49 -39.72
N MET A 38 15.84 40.09 -40.90
CA MET A 38 14.78 40.84 -41.57
C MET A 38 13.54 40.00 -41.82
N GLY A 39 13.69 38.74 -42.27
CA GLY A 39 12.57 37.85 -42.54
C GLY A 39 11.73 37.51 -41.30
N LEU A 40 12.36 37.40 -40.12
CA LEU A 40 11.66 37.12 -38.87
C LEU A 40 11.04 38.40 -38.28
N TYR A 41 11.75 39.52 -38.38
CA TYR A 41 11.27 40.83 -37.93
C TYR A 41 10.00 41.25 -38.67
N ILE A 42 9.92 41.05 -39.99
CA ILE A 42 8.72 41.36 -40.77
C ILE A 42 7.51 40.54 -40.26
N LYS A 43 7.70 39.25 -39.95
CA LYS A 43 6.62 38.40 -39.40
C LYS A 43 6.15 38.89 -38.04
N ALA A 44 7.09 39.27 -37.16
CA ALA A 44 6.78 39.81 -35.83
C ALA A 44 6.05 41.17 -35.90
N TRP A 45 6.43 42.01 -36.86
CA TRP A 45 5.81 43.31 -37.09
C TRP A 45 4.37 43.17 -37.62
N VAL A 46 4.14 42.29 -38.60
CA VAL A 46 2.80 42.03 -39.16
C VAL A 46 1.84 41.48 -38.09
N THR A 47 2.35 40.66 -37.18
CA THR A 47 1.56 40.06 -36.09
C THR A 47 1.49 40.95 -34.84
N LYS A 48 2.06 42.17 -34.89
CA LYS A 48 2.15 43.11 -33.76
C LYS A 48 2.70 42.48 -32.48
N SER A 49 3.63 41.54 -32.60
CA SER A 49 4.15 40.77 -31.45
C SER A 49 5.19 41.53 -30.61
N ASN A 50 5.39 42.83 -30.89
CA ASN A 50 6.26 43.77 -30.17
C ASN A 50 7.70 43.29 -29.93
N VAL A 51 8.29 42.60 -30.93
CA VAL A 51 9.70 42.18 -30.87
C VAL A 51 10.55 43.18 -31.65
N GLY A 52 11.48 43.85 -30.96
CA GLY A 52 12.45 44.74 -31.59
C GLY A 52 13.67 44.00 -32.10
N PHE A 53 14.38 44.60 -33.08
CA PHE A 53 15.70 44.12 -33.51
C PHE A 53 16.69 44.02 -32.35
N THR A 54 16.61 44.95 -31.39
CA THR A 54 17.44 44.97 -30.19
C THR A 54 17.26 43.74 -29.31
N ASP A 55 16.04 43.20 -29.22
CA ASP A 55 15.76 42.01 -28.41
C ASP A 55 16.32 40.76 -29.09
N MET A 56 16.24 40.66 -30.42
CA MET A 56 16.83 39.54 -31.17
C MET A 56 18.35 39.47 -31.02
N ILE A 57 19.02 40.64 -31.06
CA ILE A 57 20.46 40.74 -30.84
C ILE A 57 20.80 40.34 -29.40
N ARG A 58 20.01 40.80 -28.41
CA ARG A 58 20.17 40.42 -26.99
C ARG A 58 20.02 38.91 -26.77
N MET A 59 19.03 38.28 -27.39
CA MET A 59 18.81 36.83 -27.31
C MET A 59 20.01 36.06 -27.88
N GLN A 60 20.57 36.51 -29.01
CA GLN A 60 21.76 35.90 -29.59
C GLN A 60 22.99 36.03 -28.69
N LEU A 61 23.19 37.18 -28.03
CA LEU A 61 24.24 37.37 -27.03
C LEU A 61 24.06 36.48 -25.79
N SER A 62 22.80 36.18 -25.44
CA SER A 62 22.43 35.32 -24.31
C SER A 62 22.43 33.83 -24.65
N ASN A 63 22.87 33.45 -25.86
CA ASN A 63 22.90 32.08 -26.38
C ASN A 63 21.52 31.40 -26.39
N ILE A 64 20.46 32.18 -26.67
CA ILE A 64 19.08 31.72 -26.80
C ILE A 64 18.74 31.59 -28.29
N ASP A 65 17.99 30.54 -28.67
CA ASP A 65 17.44 30.43 -30.03
C ASP A 65 16.34 31.48 -30.25
N TYR A 66 16.73 32.62 -30.81
CA TYR A 66 15.85 33.74 -31.13
C TYR A 66 14.73 33.34 -32.10
N ARG A 67 14.94 32.35 -32.97
CA ARG A 67 13.91 31.94 -33.94
C ARG A 67 12.78 31.24 -33.24
N LEU A 68 13.11 30.35 -32.30
CA LEU A 68 12.14 29.63 -31.49
C LEU A 68 11.29 30.62 -30.68
N VAL A 69 11.92 31.52 -29.93
CA VAL A 69 11.23 32.46 -29.04
C VAL A 69 10.27 33.37 -29.82
N VAL A 70 10.73 33.95 -30.93
CA VAL A 70 9.89 34.85 -31.74
C VAL A 70 8.73 34.10 -32.39
N ASN A 71 8.95 32.89 -32.92
CA ASN A 71 7.87 32.10 -33.51
C ASN A 71 6.80 31.72 -32.48
N GLU A 72 7.20 31.32 -31.27
CA GLU A 72 6.24 31.00 -30.20
C GLU A 72 5.52 32.26 -29.68
N LYS A 73 6.22 33.41 -29.60
CA LYS A 73 5.63 34.71 -29.28
C LYS A 73 4.57 35.15 -30.29
N ILE A 74 4.83 34.92 -31.58
CA ILE A 74 3.85 35.17 -32.65
C ILE A 74 2.60 34.33 -32.44
N LYS A 75 2.74 33.03 -32.12
CA LYS A 75 1.59 32.15 -31.85
C LYS A 75 0.76 32.62 -30.65
N LEU A 76 1.40 33.02 -29.55
CA LEU A 76 0.71 33.57 -28.37
C LEU A 76 -0.06 34.85 -28.70
N THR A 77 0.55 35.74 -29.47
CA THR A 77 -0.07 37.01 -29.88
C THR A 77 -1.27 36.77 -30.79
N ASN A 78 -1.15 35.84 -31.75
CA ASN A 78 -2.26 35.42 -32.62
C ASN A 78 -3.40 34.75 -31.83
N ALA A 79 -3.10 34.10 -30.70
CA ALA A 79 -4.09 33.53 -29.79
C ALA A 79 -4.73 34.58 -28.85
N GLY A 80 -4.33 35.86 -28.95
CA GLY A 80 -4.84 36.94 -28.11
C GLY A 80 -4.29 36.94 -26.68
N ILE A 81 -3.11 36.37 -26.46
CA ILE A 81 -2.48 36.25 -25.14
C ILE A 81 -1.26 37.21 -25.08
N PRO A 82 -1.41 38.39 -24.46
CA PRO A 82 -0.32 39.36 -24.36
C PRO A 82 0.68 38.94 -23.27
N ILE A 83 1.84 38.44 -23.67
CA ILE A 83 2.97 38.06 -22.79
C ILE A 83 4.21 38.87 -23.16
N ASP A 84 5.02 39.28 -22.19
CA ASP A 84 6.28 39.98 -22.50
C ASP A 84 7.34 39.02 -23.07
N ILE A 85 8.16 39.50 -24.00
CA ILE A 85 9.24 38.70 -24.61
C ILE A 85 10.21 38.20 -23.54
N ARG A 86 10.45 39.01 -22.50
CA ARG A 86 11.35 38.70 -21.38
C ARG A 86 10.90 37.50 -20.57
N GLU A 87 9.59 37.29 -20.40
CA GLU A 87 9.08 36.12 -19.67
C GLU A 87 9.32 34.82 -20.46
N LEU A 88 9.29 34.88 -21.80
CA LEU A 88 9.62 33.75 -22.67
C LEU A 88 11.13 33.47 -22.65
N GLU A 89 11.96 34.51 -22.70
CA GLU A 89 13.43 34.40 -22.57
C GLU A 89 13.81 33.77 -21.23
N GLN A 90 13.22 34.24 -20.12
CA GLN A 90 13.44 33.70 -18.79
C GLN A 90 13.10 32.20 -18.73
N HIS A 91 11.97 31.79 -19.32
CA HIS A 91 11.56 30.39 -19.34
C HIS A 91 12.58 29.50 -20.06
N VAL A 92 13.12 29.96 -21.20
CA VAL A 92 14.16 29.25 -21.94
C VAL A 92 15.47 29.20 -21.17
N LEU A 93 15.86 30.29 -20.51
CA LEU A 93 17.06 30.34 -19.66
C LEU A 93 16.96 29.39 -18.47
N THR A 94 15.78 29.21 -17.90
CA THR A 94 15.50 28.19 -16.86
C THR A 94 15.41 26.77 -17.40
N LYS A 95 15.73 26.55 -18.69
CA LYS A 95 15.66 25.26 -19.40
C LYS A 95 14.25 24.66 -19.51
N GLY A 96 13.22 25.50 -19.49
CA GLY A 96 11.85 25.08 -19.75
C GLY A 96 11.60 24.76 -21.22
N ASN A 97 10.59 23.93 -21.50
CA ASN A 97 10.12 23.62 -22.84
C ASN A 97 9.12 24.69 -23.31
N LEU A 98 9.65 25.68 -24.04
CA LEU A 98 8.84 26.79 -24.57
C LEU A 98 7.70 26.30 -25.48
N VAL A 99 7.98 25.36 -26.37
CA VAL A 99 7.01 24.89 -27.38
C VAL A 99 5.81 24.21 -26.72
N ARG A 100 6.05 23.32 -25.75
CA ARG A 100 4.97 22.63 -25.02
C ARG A 100 4.17 23.60 -24.15
N THR A 101 4.84 24.51 -23.47
CA THR A 101 4.20 25.50 -22.59
C THR A 101 3.28 26.42 -23.38
N VAL A 102 3.76 26.97 -24.51
CA VAL A 102 2.97 27.85 -25.37
C VAL A 102 1.78 27.11 -26.00
N ALA A 103 1.99 25.89 -26.49
CA ALA A 103 0.89 25.08 -27.01
C ALA A 103 -0.18 24.80 -25.94
N GLY A 104 0.24 24.47 -24.71
CA GLY A 104 -0.65 24.27 -23.57
C GLY A 104 -1.48 25.50 -23.23
N VAL A 105 -0.85 26.68 -23.14
CA VAL A 105 -1.53 27.94 -22.84
C VAL A 105 -2.53 28.35 -23.94
N ILE A 106 -2.17 28.16 -25.22
CA ILE A 106 -3.08 28.42 -26.34
C ILE A 106 -4.28 27.47 -26.28
N ASN A 107 -4.06 26.18 -25.99
CA ASN A 107 -5.13 25.20 -25.87
C ASN A 107 -6.05 25.48 -24.68
N ALA A 108 -5.49 25.91 -23.53
CA ALA A 108 -6.26 26.32 -22.37
C ALA A 108 -7.17 27.50 -22.73
N LYS A 109 -6.63 28.52 -23.41
CA LYS A 109 -7.42 29.68 -23.85
C LYS A 109 -8.55 29.31 -24.82
N LYS A 110 -8.27 28.42 -25.78
CA LYS A 110 -9.30 27.89 -26.71
C LYS A 110 -10.39 27.11 -25.99
N ALA A 111 -10.04 26.40 -24.92
CA ALA A 111 -10.97 25.68 -24.07
C ALA A 111 -11.66 26.56 -23.01
N SER A 112 -11.45 27.89 -23.04
CA SER A 112 -11.97 28.85 -22.04
C SER A 112 -11.52 28.54 -20.60
N ILE A 113 -10.32 27.98 -20.44
CA ILE A 113 -9.70 27.71 -19.14
C ILE A 113 -8.70 28.82 -18.83
N GLU A 114 -8.78 29.40 -17.63
CA GLU A 114 -7.83 30.40 -17.17
C GLU A 114 -6.50 29.72 -16.78
N LEU A 115 -5.48 29.89 -17.62
CA LEU A 115 -4.12 29.43 -17.33
C LEU A 115 -3.14 30.59 -17.55
N PRO A 116 -2.76 31.32 -16.49
CA PRO A 116 -1.79 32.40 -16.61
C PRO A 116 -0.39 31.84 -16.94
N TRP A 117 0.40 32.61 -17.69
CA TRP A 117 1.74 32.22 -18.15
C TRP A 117 2.63 31.73 -17.00
N LYS A 118 2.61 32.44 -15.87
CA LYS A 118 3.42 32.09 -14.69
C LYS A 118 3.10 30.70 -14.13
N THR A 119 1.82 30.33 -14.07
CA THR A 119 1.39 28.99 -13.62
C THR A 119 1.79 27.93 -14.63
N ALA A 120 1.62 28.20 -15.93
CA ALA A 120 2.07 27.29 -16.97
C ALA A 120 3.60 27.06 -16.88
N ALA A 121 4.39 28.12 -16.82
CA ALA A 121 5.84 28.03 -16.67
C ALA A 121 6.24 27.22 -15.41
N ALA A 122 5.57 27.43 -14.29
CA ALA A 122 5.81 26.67 -13.06
C ALA A 122 5.53 25.16 -13.23
N ILE A 123 4.47 24.79 -13.96
CA ILE A 123 4.12 23.38 -14.23
C ILE A 123 5.20 22.70 -15.10
N ASP A 124 5.67 23.38 -16.16
CA ASP A 124 6.71 22.84 -17.04
C ASP A 124 8.05 22.71 -16.31
N LEU A 125 8.43 23.72 -15.52
CA LEU A 125 9.65 23.66 -14.70
C LEU A 125 9.58 22.60 -13.60
N ALA A 126 8.39 22.24 -13.12
CA ALA A 126 8.18 21.11 -12.23
C ALA A 126 8.28 19.74 -12.95
N GLY A 127 8.55 19.72 -14.26
CA GLY A 127 8.69 18.51 -15.05
C GLY A 127 7.37 17.82 -15.37
N ARG A 128 6.24 18.54 -15.31
CA ARG A 128 4.91 18.03 -15.66
C ARG A 128 4.53 18.45 -17.08
N ASP A 129 3.81 17.59 -17.80
CA ASP A 129 3.36 17.91 -19.15
C ASP A 129 2.09 18.78 -19.11
N ILE A 130 2.24 20.07 -19.41
CA ILE A 130 1.12 21.03 -19.46
C ILE A 130 0.12 20.67 -20.55
N LEU A 131 0.60 20.24 -21.71
CA LEU A 131 -0.27 19.97 -22.86
C LEU A 131 -1.22 18.82 -22.51
N GLU A 132 -0.69 17.77 -21.90
CA GLU A 132 -1.48 16.67 -21.39
C GLU A 132 -2.44 17.11 -20.27
N ALA A 133 -1.96 17.90 -19.30
CA ALA A 133 -2.79 18.42 -18.22
C ALA A 133 -3.99 19.24 -18.70
N VAL A 134 -3.78 20.11 -19.70
CA VAL A 134 -4.86 20.89 -20.33
C VAL A 134 -5.83 19.98 -21.08
N ARG A 135 -5.32 18.96 -21.80
CA ARG A 135 -6.17 17.97 -22.47
C ARG A 135 -7.05 17.22 -21.47
N TYR A 136 -6.50 16.79 -20.34
CA TYR A 136 -7.26 16.10 -19.29
C TYR A 136 -8.23 17.01 -18.54
N SER A 137 -8.02 18.32 -18.58
CA SER A 137 -8.99 19.29 -18.07
C SER A 137 -10.25 19.34 -18.95
N VAL A 138 -10.09 19.26 -20.27
CA VAL A 138 -11.19 19.30 -21.25
C VAL A 138 -11.84 17.93 -21.44
N ILE A 139 -11.02 16.90 -21.62
CA ILE A 139 -11.43 15.52 -21.87
C ILE A 139 -10.95 14.70 -20.66
N PRO A 140 -11.84 14.38 -19.71
CA PRO A 140 -11.48 13.62 -18.52
C PRO A 140 -10.78 12.30 -18.86
N LYS A 141 -9.79 11.93 -18.05
CA LYS A 141 -9.08 10.67 -18.16
C LYS A 141 -9.80 9.62 -17.31
N VAL A 142 -9.95 8.42 -17.85
CA VAL A 142 -10.45 7.26 -17.07
C VAL A 142 -9.24 6.52 -16.51
N ILE A 143 -9.26 6.27 -15.21
CA ILE A 143 -8.25 5.52 -14.46
C ILE A 143 -8.92 4.31 -13.85
N ASP A 144 -8.39 3.12 -14.10
CA ASP A 144 -8.88 1.88 -13.47
C ASP A 144 -8.32 1.76 -12.04
N CYS A 145 -9.20 1.40 -11.10
CA CYS A 145 -8.91 1.18 -9.69
C CYS A 145 -9.38 -0.24 -9.32
N PRO A 146 -8.48 -1.20 -9.06
CA PRO A 146 -7.01 -1.09 -8.99
C PRO A 146 -6.35 -1.15 -10.38
N ASP A 147 -5.14 -0.60 -10.50
CA ASP A 147 -4.38 -0.58 -11.75
C ASP A 147 -3.99 -2.02 -12.16
N PRO A 148 -4.44 -2.53 -13.33
CA PRO A 148 -4.17 -3.90 -13.76
C PRO A 148 -2.68 -4.19 -13.94
N THR A 149 -1.83 -3.17 -14.09
CA THR A 149 -0.38 -3.33 -14.29
C THR A 149 0.41 -3.43 -12.99
N LYS A 150 -0.12 -2.98 -11.84
CA LYS A 150 0.64 -2.80 -10.59
C LYS A 150 0.34 -3.80 -9.48
N GLY A 151 -0.37 -4.89 -9.77
CA GLY A 151 -0.44 -6.05 -8.87
C GLY A 151 -1.83 -6.67 -8.75
N ARG A 152 -2.64 -6.20 -7.81
CA ARG A 152 -3.96 -6.80 -7.54
C ARG A 152 -4.95 -6.42 -8.63
N ALA A 153 -5.59 -7.44 -9.21
CA ALA A 153 -6.58 -7.25 -10.24
C ALA A 153 -7.95 -6.80 -9.71
N THR A 154 -8.22 -6.92 -8.40
CA THR A 154 -9.49 -6.57 -7.76
C THR A 154 -9.28 -5.94 -6.38
N LEU A 155 -10.22 -5.08 -5.97
CA LEU A 155 -10.35 -4.58 -4.60
C LEU A 155 -11.24 -5.55 -3.83
N ASP A 156 -10.67 -6.18 -2.81
CA ASP A 156 -11.35 -7.22 -2.04
C ASP A 156 -11.79 -6.65 -0.69
N GLY A 157 -13.07 -6.82 -0.35
CA GLY A 157 -13.63 -6.46 0.96
C GLY A 157 -14.54 -7.58 1.49
N VAL A 158 -14.72 -7.66 2.81
CA VAL A 158 -15.61 -8.65 3.45
C VAL A 158 -16.75 -7.91 4.12
N CYS A 159 -18.00 -8.26 3.77
CA CYS A 159 -19.20 -7.68 4.37
C CYS A 159 -19.44 -8.21 5.79
N HIS A 160 -20.35 -7.60 6.56
CA HIS A 160 -20.70 -8.08 7.91
C HIS A 160 -21.23 -9.53 7.95
N ASN A 161 -21.83 -10.01 6.87
CA ASN A 161 -22.27 -11.41 6.75
C ASN A 161 -21.13 -12.40 6.46
N GLY A 162 -19.87 -11.95 6.45
CA GLY A 162 -18.69 -12.78 6.24
C GLY A 162 -18.42 -13.18 4.79
N ILE A 163 -19.17 -12.61 3.83
CA ILE A 163 -18.98 -12.90 2.41
C ILE A 163 -18.04 -11.86 1.80
N GLN A 164 -17.03 -12.35 1.08
CA GLN A 164 -16.10 -11.52 0.34
C GLN A 164 -16.72 -11.02 -0.96
N LEU A 165 -16.52 -9.74 -1.26
CA LEU A 165 -16.81 -9.13 -2.55
C LEU A 165 -15.51 -8.63 -3.18
N LYS A 166 -15.38 -8.85 -4.48
CA LYS A 166 -14.28 -8.35 -5.30
C LYS A 166 -14.86 -7.30 -6.25
N ALA A 167 -14.38 -6.08 -6.15
CA ALA A 167 -14.87 -4.97 -6.96
C ALA A 167 -13.74 -4.39 -7.83
N ARG A 168 -14.13 -3.89 -8.99
CA ARG A 168 -13.31 -3.04 -9.85
C ARG A 168 -14.05 -1.75 -10.11
N ALA A 169 -13.36 -0.62 -10.01
CA ALA A 169 -13.94 0.68 -10.28
C ALA A 169 -13.15 1.41 -11.38
N ARG A 170 -13.85 2.25 -12.12
CA ARG A 170 -13.31 3.23 -13.06
C ARG A 170 -13.54 4.61 -12.49
N VAL A 171 -12.46 5.37 -12.33
CA VAL A 171 -12.49 6.72 -11.83
C VAL A 171 -12.26 7.65 -13.01
N THR A 172 -13.25 8.50 -13.28
CA THR A 172 -13.11 9.55 -14.29
C THR A 172 -12.58 10.79 -13.60
N VAL A 173 -11.36 11.21 -13.94
CA VAL A 173 -10.69 12.36 -13.33
C VAL A 173 -10.45 13.49 -14.32
N ARG A 174 -10.54 14.72 -13.82
CA ARG A 174 -10.19 15.95 -14.53
C ARG A 174 -8.99 16.60 -13.84
N THR A 175 -8.04 17.13 -14.60
CA THR A 175 -6.89 17.82 -14.00
C THR A 175 -7.27 19.21 -13.50
N LYS A 176 -6.86 19.55 -12.27
CA LYS A 176 -6.96 20.89 -11.71
C LYS A 176 -5.62 21.62 -11.86
N LEU A 177 -5.54 22.50 -12.85
CA LEU A 177 -4.29 23.14 -13.26
C LEU A 177 -3.62 23.92 -12.13
N ASP A 178 -4.38 24.55 -11.23
CA ASP A 178 -3.86 25.32 -10.10
C ASP A 178 -3.11 24.47 -9.06
N ARG A 179 -3.46 23.18 -8.95
CA ARG A 179 -2.90 22.25 -7.94
C ARG A 179 -2.00 21.19 -8.55
N LEU A 180 -1.66 21.33 -9.83
CA LEU A 180 -0.83 20.36 -10.54
C LEU A 180 0.61 20.33 -10.01
N VAL A 181 1.10 21.46 -9.49
CA VAL A 181 2.39 21.56 -8.81
C VAL A 181 2.18 21.39 -7.31
N GLY A 182 2.76 20.32 -6.73
CA GLY A 182 2.67 20.01 -5.29
C GLY A 182 1.44 19.20 -4.87
N GLY A 183 0.48 18.97 -5.77
CA GLY A 183 -0.66 18.07 -5.52
C GLY A 183 -0.29 16.58 -5.61
N ALA A 184 -1.04 15.75 -4.90
CA ALA A 184 -0.92 14.30 -4.99
C ALA A 184 -1.32 13.78 -6.38
N GLY A 185 -0.59 12.76 -6.86
CA GLY A 185 -0.75 12.19 -8.20
C GLY A 185 -1.85 11.12 -8.30
N GLU A 186 -1.92 10.47 -9.46
CA GLU A 186 -2.91 9.42 -9.76
C GLU A 186 -2.85 8.25 -8.77
N GLU A 187 -1.65 7.85 -8.33
CA GLU A 187 -1.45 6.74 -7.40
C GLU A 187 -2.15 6.97 -6.06
N THR A 188 -2.13 8.21 -5.55
CA THR A 188 -2.80 8.56 -4.30
C THR A 188 -4.31 8.52 -4.46
N ILE A 189 -4.84 8.89 -5.63
CA ILE A 189 -6.28 8.80 -5.92
C ILE A 189 -6.71 7.35 -5.95
N ILE A 190 -5.97 6.48 -6.65
CA ILE A 190 -6.26 5.04 -6.72
C ILE A 190 -6.27 4.44 -5.32
N ALA A 191 -5.29 4.77 -4.47
CA ALA A 191 -5.21 4.28 -3.10
C ALA A 191 -6.40 4.75 -2.24
N ARG A 192 -6.72 6.04 -2.28
CA ARG A 192 -7.83 6.62 -1.50
C ARG A 192 -9.20 6.12 -1.95
N VAL A 193 -9.42 6.01 -3.26
CA VAL A 193 -10.64 5.43 -3.84
C VAL A 193 -10.73 3.95 -3.46
N GLY A 194 -9.62 3.21 -3.55
CA GLY A 194 -9.56 1.81 -3.15
C GLY A 194 -9.90 1.61 -1.67
N GLU A 195 -9.36 2.45 -0.78
CA GLU A 195 -9.72 2.47 0.64
C GLU A 195 -11.21 2.75 0.85
N GLY A 196 -11.74 3.76 0.17
CA GLY A 196 -13.16 4.11 0.21
C GLY A 196 -14.07 2.94 -0.21
N ILE A 197 -13.69 2.23 -1.27
CA ILE A 197 -14.44 1.07 -1.79
C ILE A 197 -14.41 -0.08 -0.79
N VAL A 198 -13.23 -0.43 -0.26
CA VAL A 198 -13.08 -1.50 0.73
C VAL A 198 -13.87 -1.17 2.01
N LYS A 199 -13.84 0.08 2.45
CA LYS A 199 -14.64 0.57 3.58
C LYS A 199 -16.15 0.48 3.31
N ALA A 200 -16.59 0.85 2.12
CA ALA A 200 -18.00 0.76 1.73
C ALA A 200 -18.48 -0.70 1.74
N ILE A 201 -17.68 -1.62 1.18
CA ILE A 201 -17.96 -3.07 1.21
C ILE A 201 -18.00 -3.60 2.65
N GLY A 202 -17.03 -3.22 3.48
CA GLY A 202 -16.96 -3.64 4.88
C GLY A 202 -18.11 -3.10 5.74
N SER A 203 -18.69 -1.96 5.38
CA SER A 203 -19.78 -1.34 6.13
C SER A 203 -21.16 -1.92 5.77
N ALA A 204 -21.29 -2.62 4.64
CA ALA A 204 -22.56 -3.20 4.22
C ALA A 204 -22.99 -4.38 5.09
N ALA A 205 -24.28 -4.48 5.39
CA ALA A 205 -24.80 -5.58 6.21
C ALA A 205 -24.69 -6.93 5.49
N SER A 206 -24.88 -6.92 4.17
CA SER A 206 -24.88 -8.12 3.34
C SER A 206 -24.40 -7.85 1.93
N HIS A 207 -23.66 -8.80 1.33
CA HIS A 207 -23.28 -8.76 -0.09
C HIS A 207 -24.48 -8.52 -1.04
N LYS A 208 -25.69 -8.98 -0.67
CA LYS A 208 -26.91 -8.81 -1.48
C LYS A 208 -27.28 -7.34 -1.65
N GLU A 209 -27.02 -6.50 -0.66
CA GLU A 209 -27.33 -5.07 -0.70
C GLU A 209 -26.50 -4.36 -1.77
N ILE A 210 -25.20 -4.64 -1.79
CA ILE A 210 -24.26 -4.10 -2.78
C ILE A 210 -24.56 -4.64 -4.18
N MET A 211 -24.88 -5.93 -4.32
CA MET A 211 -25.25 -6.51 -5.61
C MET A 211 -26.56 -5.94 -6.16
N ALA A 212 -27.53 -5.63 -5.29
CA ALA A 212 -28.78 -5.02 -5.69
C ALA A 212 -28.59 -3.57 -6.17
N ASN A 213 -27.65 -2.83 -5.57
CA ASN A 213 -27.34 -1.46 -5.96
C ASN A 213 -25.84 -1.12 -5.83
N PRO A 214 -25.04 -1.34 -6.88
CA PRO A 214 -23.62 -1.01 -6.91
C PRO A 214 -23.29 0.46 -6.64
N ASN A 215 -24.24 1.36 -6.94
CA ASN A 215 -24.05 2.81 -6.77
C ASN A 215 -23.86 3.21 -5.30
N LEU A 216 -24.24 2.36 -4.34
CA LEU A 216 -23.99 2.60 -2.92
C LEU A 216 -22.50 2.73 -2.62
N ILE A 217 -21.65 1.96 -3.32
CA ILE A 217 -20.19 2.06 -3.20
C ILE A 217 -19.75 3.44 -3.69
N SER A 218 -20.16 3.84 -4.90
CA SER A 218 -19.76 5.12 -5.49
C SER A 218 -20.18 6.31 -4.63
N GLN A 219 -21.39 6.29 -4.06
CA GLN A 219 -21.88 7.34 -3.16
C GLN A 219 -21.08 7.39 -1.85
N ALA A 220 -20.83 6.23 -1.23
CA ALA A 220 -20.06 6.15 0.00
C ALA A 220 -18.61 6.66 -0.19
N VAL A 221 -18.03 6.41 -1.36
CA VAL A 221 -16.69 6.85 -1.73
C VAL A 221 -16.67 8.36 -1.98
N LEU A 222 -17.59 8.91 -2.78
CA LEU A 222 -17.69 10.35 -3.06
C LEU A 222 -17.93 11.22 -1.82
N ASN A 223 -18.56 10.68 -0.77
CA ASN A 223 -18.77 11.40 0.49
C ASN A 223 -17.48 11.66 1.27
N ASN A 224 -16.43 10.87 1.04
CA ASN A 224 -15.11 11.18 1.58
C ASN A 224 -14.46 12.18 0.63
N SER A 225 -13.96 13.32 1.11
CA SER A 225 -13.31 14.36 0.26
C SER A 225 -11.97 13.90 -0.32
N LEU A 226 -12.03 12.96 -1.27
CA LEU A 226 -10.91 12.23 -1.87
C LEU A 226 -10.00 13.13 -2.72
N ASP A 227 -10.57 14.21 -3.23
CA ASP A 227 -9.95 15.24 -4.07
C ASP A 227 -9.26 16.36 -3.27
N SER A 228 -9.26 16.25 -1.93
CA SER A 228 -8.51 17.16 -1.09
C SER A 228 -7.00 16.99 -1.32
N GLN A 229 -6.33 18.08 -1.70
CA GLN A 229 -4.88 18.14 -1.94
C GLN A 229 -4.36 17.26 -3.10
N THR A 230 -5.22 16.85 -4.04
CA THR A 230 -4.81 16.15 -5.27
C THR A 230 -4.66 17.12 -6.45
N ALA A 231 -3.86 16.71 -7.44
CA ALA A 231 -3.74 17.41 -8.73
C ALA A 231 -4.96 17.20 -9.65
N PHE A 232 -5.88 16.31 -9.26
CA PHE A 232 -7.06 15.96 -10.03
C PHE A 232 -8.33 16.11 -9.20
N GLU A 233 -9.41 16.40 -9.91
CA GLU A 233 -10.79 16.44 -9.45
C GLU A 233 -11.51 15.20 -9.96
N ILE A 234 -12.28 14.54 -9.10
CA ILE A 234 -13.03 13.33 -9.46
C ILE A 234 -14.38 13.74 -10.04
N VAL A 235 -14.64 13.36 -11.29
CA VAL A 235 -15.91 13.63 -11.98
C VAL A 235 -16.92 12.53 -11.66
N SER A 236 -16.52 11.27 -11.79
CA SER A 236 -17.35 10.11 -11.49
C SER A 236 -16.51 8.94 -10.98
N ILE A 237 -17.16 8.07 -10.23
CA ILE A 237 -16.63 6.77 -9.79
C ILE A 237 -17.67 5.74 -10.18
N ASP A 238 -17.33 4.90 -11.15
CA ASP A 238 -18.22 3.91 -11.72
C ASP A 238 -17.70 2.51 -11.37
N VAL A 239 -18.53 1.67 -10.78
CA VAL A 239 -18.13 0.28 -10.50
C VAL A 239 -18.23 -0.52 -11.79
N ALA A 240 -17.10 -1.02 -12.28
CA ALA A 240 -17.00 -1.73 -13.55
C ALA A 240 -17.42 -3.20 -13.43
N GLU A 241 -17.07 -3.87 -12.33
CA GLU A 241 -17.32 -5.29 -12.10
C GLU A 241 -17.42 -5.57 -10.59
N ILE A 242 -18.35 -6.43 -10.18
CA ILE A 242 -18.49 -6.92 -8.80
C ILE A 242 -18.70 -8.43 -8.83
N ASP A 243 -17.80 -9.17 -8.19
CA ASP A 243 -17.88 -10.62 -8.04
C ASP A 243 -18.01 -11.03 -6.58
N VAL A 244 -18.75 -12.12 -6.35
CA VAL A 244 -18.84 -12.77 -5.04
C VAL A 244 -17.67 -13.74 -4.88
N GLY A 245 -16.89 -13.54 -3.82
CA GLY A 245 -15.73 -14.36 -3.48
C GLY A 245 -16.05 -15.46 -2.48
N ALA A 246 -15.09 -15.75 -1.60
CA ALA A 246 -15.23 -16.79 -0.58
C ALA A 246 -16.14 -16.35 0.57
N ASN A 247 -16.77 -17.32 1.23
CA ASN A 247 -17.43 -17.10 2.51
C ASN A 247 -16.41 -17.21 3.65
N VAL A 248 -15.71 -16.10 3.90
CA VAL A 248 -14.68 -16.00 4.94
C VAL A 248 -15.26 -16.25 6.32
N GLY A 249 -16.49 -15.81 6.58
CA GLY A 249 -17.18 -16.02 7.85
C GLY A 249 -17.39 -17.50 8.16
N ALA A 250 -17.87 -18.28 7.19
CA ALA A 250 -18.05 -19.73 7.35
C ALA A 250 -16.72 -20.46 7.55
N ASN A 251 -15.67 -20.06 6.82
CA ASN A 251 -14.34 -20.65 6.98
C ASN A 251 -13.76 -20.35 8.36
N LEU A 252 -13.83 -19.10 8.84
CA LEU A 252 -13.38 -18.73 10.19
C LEU A 252 -14.16 -19.47 11.28
N GLN A 253 -15.49 -19.65 11.11
CA GLN A 253 -16.29 -20.44 12.05
C GLN A 253 -15.89 -21.92 12.06
N ALA A 254 -15.63 -22.51 10.90
CA ALA A 254 -15.16 -23.89 10.81
C ALA A 254 -13.78 -24.05 11.47
N GLU A 255 -12.85 -23.13 11.19
CA GLU A 255 -11.53 -23.10 11.81
C GLU A 255 -11.63 -22.97 13.34
N GLN A 256 -12.46 -22.04 13.83
CA GLN A 256 -12.70 -21.87 15.26
C GLN A 256 -13.27 -23.14 15.90
N ALA A 257 -14.26 -23.79 15.26
CA ALA A 257 -14.84 -25.03 15.77
C ALA A 257 -13.81 -26.17 15.83
N THR A 258 -12.90 -26.26 14.85
CA THR A 258 -11.81 -27.26 14.89
C THR A 258 -10.81 -26.97 15.99
N ALA A 259 -10.50 -25.69 16.25
CA ALA A 259 -9.63 -25.29 17.35
C ALA A 259 -10.27 -25.61 18.71
N ASP A 260 -11.56 -25.30 18.89
CA ASP A 260 -12.31 -25.59 20.11
C ASP A 260 -12.40 -27.10 20.37
N LEU A 261 -12.61 -27.91 19.33
CA LEU A 261 -12.61 -29.37 19.41
C LEU A 261 -11.25 -29.91 19.86
N ARG A 262 -10.14 -29.37 19.35
CA ARG A 262 -8.78 -29.76 19.77
C ARG A 262 -8.53 -29.42 21.25
N VAL A 263 -8.96 -28.24 21.70
CA VAL A 263 -8.85 -27.84 23.11
C VAL A 263 -9.69 -28.75 24.00
N ALA A 264 -10.92 -29.06 23.60
CA ALA A 264 -11.80 -29.96 24.34
C ALA A 264 -11.21 -31.38 24.44
N GLN A 265 -10.63 -31.90 23.35
CA GLN A 265 -9.93 -33.19 23.34
C GLN A 265 -8.72 -33.18 24.28
N ALA A 266 -7.87 -32.15 24.22
CA ALA A 266 -6.71 -32.03 25.10
C ALA A 266 -7.10 -31.93 26.59
N GLN A 267 -8.18 -31.21 26.90
CA GLN A 267 -8.72 -31.16 28.27
C GLN A 267 -9.30 -32.50 28.73
N ALA A 268 -9.96 -33.24 27.82
CA ALA A 268 -10.48 -34.57 28.13
C ALA A 268 -9.33 -35.57 28.39
N GLU A 269 -8.27 -35.51 27.60
CA GLU A 269 -7.05 -36.29 27.82
C GLU A 269 -6.37 -35.93 29.15
N THR A 270 -6.22 -34.64 29.45
CA THR A 270 -5.65 -34.17 30.72
C THR A 270 -6.47 -34.66 31.91
N ARG A 271 -7.81 -34.56 31.84
CA ARG A 271 -8.70 -35.09 32.88
C ARG A 271 -8.56 -36.59 33.04
N ARG A 272 -8.46 -37.34 31.93
CA ARG A 272 -8.25 -38.79 31.96
C ARG A 272 -6.91 -39.14 32.59
N ALA A 273 -5.83 -38.43 32.22
CA ALA A 273 -4.51 -38.62 32.79
C ALA A 273 -4.50 -38.33 34.30
N ASN A 274 -5.13 -37.24 34.73
CA ASN A 274 -5.24 -36.88 36.15
C ASN A 274 -6.07 -37.91 36.94
N ALA A 275 -7.16 -38.43 36.38
CA ALA A 275 -7.95 -39.47 37.02
C ALA A 275 -7.15 -40.77 37.21
N VAL A 276 -6.36 -41.15 36.21
CA VAL A 276 -5.44 -42.31 36.30
C VAL A 276 -4.36 -42.05 37.35
N ALA A 277 -3.73 -40.87 37.35
CA ALA A 277 -2.73 -40.50 38.34
C ALA A 277 -3.29 -40.53 39.76
N LEU A 278 -4.49 -39.98 39.97
CA LEU A 278 -5.18 -40.01 41.27
C LEU A 278 -5.52 -41.44 41.71
N ALA A 279 -5.94 -42.30 40.78
CA ALA A 279 -6.20 -43.70 41.08
C ALA A 279 -4.91 -44.44 41.51
N GLN A 280 -3.79 -44.17 40.85
CA GLN A 280 -2.47 -44.72 41.22
C GLN A 280 -1.98 -44.19 42.56
N GLU A 281 -2.15 -42.89 42.83
CA GLU A 281 -1.81 -42.27 44.11
C GLU A 281 -2.64 -42.87 45.25
N ASN A 282 -3.94 -43.08 45.04
CA ASN A 282 -4.81 -43.73 46.02
C ASN A 282 -4.44 -45.19 46.24
N ALA A 283 -4.07 -45.93 45.18
CA ALA A 283 -3.57 -47.30 45.31
C ALA A 283 -2.27 -47.35 46.14
N ALA A 284 -1.32 -46.44 45.86
CA ALA A 284 -0.08 -46.32 46.63
C ALA A 284 -0.36 -45.98 48.10
N LYS A 285 -1.31 -45.06 48.39
CA LYS A 285 -1.76 -44.74 49.75
C LYS A 285 -2.39 -45.93 50.45
N VAL A 286 -3.16 -46.77 49.76
CA VAL A 286 -3.72 -48.00 50.35
C VAL A 286 -2.61 -48.96 50.74
N GLU A 287 -1.60 -49.15 49.87
CA GLU A 287 -0.44 -50.01 50.18
C GLU A 287 0.42 -49.44 51.32
N GLU A 288 0.64 -48.12 51.37
CA GLU A 288 1.33 -47.46 52.48
C GLU A 288 0.58 -47.67 53.81
N ASN A 289 -0.74 -47.45 53.83
CA ASN A 289 -1.55 -47.69 55.03
C ASN A 289 -1.58 -49.17 55.43
N ARG A 290 -1.57 -50.10 54.46
CA ARG A 290 -1.41 -51.53 54.74
C ARG A 290 -0.07 -51.82 55.38
N ALA A 291 1.02 -51.24 54.88
CA ALA A 291 2.34 -51.39 55.48
C ALA A 291 2.39 -50.85 56.91
N LEU A 292 1.75 -49.70 57.18
CA LEU A 292 1.60 -49.14 58.52
C LEU A 292 0.78 -50.05 59.44
N LEU A 293 -0.33 -50.62 58.95
CA LEU A 293 -1.12 -51.59 59.69
C LEU A 293 -0.29 -52.82 60.06
N VAL A 294 0.46 -53.38 59.09
CA VAL A 294 1.34 -54.53 59.33
C VAL A 294 2.46 -54.19 60.33
N LEU A 295 3.02 -52.98 60.27
CA LEU A 295 4.00 -52.51 61.25
C LEU A 295 3.41 -52.47 62.66
N ALA A 296 2.21 -51.90 62.83
CA ALA A 296 1.51 -51.85 64.11
C ALA A 296 1.12 -53.26 64.61
N GLU A 297 0.63 -54.14 63.72
CA GLU A 297 0.35 -55.54 64.06
C GLU A 297 1.62 -56.28 64.50
N SER A 298 2.79 -55.96 63.90
CA SER A 298 4.08 -56.55 64.28
C SER A 298 4.54 -56.16 65.70
N GLU A 299 4.01 -55.08 66.27
CA GLU A 299 4.29 -54.69 67.65
C GLU A 299 3.62 -55.63 68.66
N VAL A 300 2.49 -56.26 68.29
CA VAL A 300 1.77 -57.18 69.20
C VAL A 300 2.61 -58.43 69.53
N PRO A 301 3.17 -59.18 68.56
CA PRO A 301 4.09 -60.28 68.87
C PRO A 301 5.34 -59.83 69.62
N LYS A 302 5.89 -58.65 69.31
CA LYS A 302 7.07 -58.10 70.02
C LYS A 302 6.73 -57.79 71.48
N ALA A 303 5.57 -57.21 71.75
CA ALA A 303 5.08 -56.93 73.09
C ALA A 303 4.78 -58.24 73.87
N ILE A 304 4.21 -59.25 73.22
CA ILE A 304 4.00 -60.59 73.81
C ILE A 304 5.35 -61.24 74.16
N ALA A 305 6.33 -61.18 73.25
CA ALA A 305 7.67 -61.70 73.50
C ALA A 305 8.37 -60.94 74.64
N HIS A 306 8.15 -59.63 74.76
CA HIS A 306 8.63 -58.82 75.88
C HIS A 306 7.96 -59.21 77.21
N ALA A 307 6.64 -59.40 77.21
CA ALA A 307 5.88 -59.83 78.40
C ALA A 307 6.30 -61.23 78.90
N ILE A 308 6.60 -62.16 77.98
CA ILE A 308 7.16 -63.48 78.32
C ILE A 308 8.56 -63.33 78.94
N ARG A 309 9.41 -62.46 78.38
CA ARG A 309 10.78 -62.22 78.88
C ARG A 309 10.81 -61.56 80.26
N GLU A 310 9.91 -60.63 80.52
CA GLU A 310 9.75 -59.97 81.83
C GLU A 310 9.00 -60.83 82.87
N GLY A 311 8.55 -62.03 82.50
CA GLY A 311 7.84 -62.95 83.39
C GLY A 311 6.40 -62.53 83.71
N LYS A 312 5.82 -61.58 82.95
CA LYS A 312 4.43 -61.11 83.11
C LYS A 312 3.39 -62.00 82.43
N MET A 313 3.84 -62.96 81.61
CA MET A 313 2.98 -63.93 80.91
C MET A 313 3.66 -65.31 80.92
N GLY A 314 2.93 -66.36 81.30
CA GLY A 314 3.43 -67.73 81.33
C GLY A 314 3.29 -68.47 79.99
N VAL A 315 4.05 -69.56 79.82
CA VAL A 315 3.98 -70.41 78.61
C VAL A 315 2.58 -71.01 78.41
N MET A 316 1.91 -71.39 79.51
CA MET A 316 0.53 -71.90 79.44
C MET A 316 -0.48 -70.82 79.03
N ASP A 317 -0.26 -69.55 79.40
CA ASP A 317 -1.14 -68.43 79.02
C ASP A 317 -1.03 -68.12 77.53
N TYR A 318 0.17 -68.24 76.94
CA TYR A 318 0.38 -68.10 75.49
C TYR A 318 -0.35 -69.18 74.69
N TYR A 319 -0.24 -70.45 75.12
CA TYR A 319 -0.98 -71.55 74.49
C TYR A 319 -2.50 -71.38 74.60
N ASN A 320 -3.00 -70.89 75.75
CA ASN A 320 -4.42 -70.57 75.92
C ASN A 320 -4.87 -69.43 74.98
N LEU A 321 -4.07 -68.37 74.85
CA LEU A 321 -4.35 -67.28 73.93
C LEU A 321 -4.37 -67.74 72.47
N GLN A 322 -3.41 -68.59 72.07
CA GLN A 322 -3.35 -69.18 70.72
C GLN A 322 -4.55 -70.09 70.43
N ASN A 323 -5.01 -70.87 71.43
CA ASN A 323 -6.21 -71.69 71.31
C ASN A 323 -7.48 -70.83 71.15
N LEU A 324 -7.60 -69.75 71.93
CA LEU A 324 -8.71 -68.79 71.82
C LEU A 324 -8.72 -68.08 70.46
N GLN A 325 -7.56 -67.66 69.96
CA GLN A 325 -7.43 -67.08 68.61
C GLN A 325 -7.83 -68.09 67.52
N SER A 326 -7.43 -69.36 67.67
CA SER A 326 -7.77 -70.42 66.73
C SER A 326 -9.28 -70.73 66.74
N ASP A 327 -9.92 -70.78 67.92
CA ASP A 327 -11.37 -70.96 68.04
C ASP A 327 -12.13 -69.76 67.46
N THR A 328 -11.64 -68.54 67.70
CA THR A 328 -12.21 -67.31 67.11
C THR A 328 -12.04 -67.29 65.58
N GLY A 329 -10.90 -67.76 65.07
CA GLY A 329 -10.65 -67.92 63.64
C GLY A 329 -11.59 -68.94 63.00
N MET A 330 -11.80 -70.08 63.64
CA MET A 330 -12.78 -71.08 63.18
C MET A 330 -14.21 -70.51 63.20
N ARG A 331 -14.61 -69.83 64.28
CA ARG A 331 -15.95 -69.22 64.38
C ARG A 331 -16.19 -68.13 63.34
N SER A 332 -15.22 -67.26 63.09
CA SER A 332 -15.33 -66.19 62.10
C SER A 332 -15.39 -66.73 60.66
N ALA A 333 -14.61 -67.79 60.35
CA ALA A 333 -14.71 -68.50 59.07
C ALA A 333 -16.08 -69.17 58.87
N ILE A 334 -16.63 -69.82 59.91
CA ILE A 334 -17.95 -70.46 59.87
C ILE A 334 -19.06 -69.39 59.70
N ALA A 335 -18.99 -68.27 60.42
CA ALA A 335 -19.95 -67.18 60.32
C ALA A 335 -19.90 -66.45 58.95
N GLY A 336 -18.72 -66.29 58.35
CA GLY A 336 -18.53 -65.64 57.05
C GLY A 336 -19.07 -66.44 55.86
N ILE A 337 -19.21 -67.76 55.99
CA ILE A 337 -19.78 -68.64 54.95
C ILE A 337 -21.31 -68.50 54.88
N GLY A 338 -21.99 -68.08 55.96
CA GLY A 338 -23.45 -67.90 56.01
C GLY A 338 -23.99 -66.58 55.43
N GLY A 339 -23.12 -65.64 55.04
CA GLY A 339 -23.51 -64.25 54.70
C GLY A 339 -23.40 -63.83 53.22
N LYS A 340 -22.91 -64.69 52.31
CA LYS A 340 -22.81 -64.35 50.88
C LYS A 340 -24.06 -64.75 50.10
N GLY A 341 -25.11 -63.96 50.24
CA GLY A 341 -26.38 -64.13 49.52
C GLY A 341 -27.07 -62.81 49.23
N ALA A 342 -26.39 -61.85 48.61
CA ALA A 342 -27.01 -60.75 47.85
C ALA A 342 -25.93 -59.92 47.16
N GLN A 343 -25.84 -60.02 45.84
CA GLN A 343 -24.98 -59.18 45.00
C GLN A 343 -25.91 -58.49 43.99
N PRO A 344 -26.07 -57.15 44.01
CA PRO A 344 -26.88 -56.49 43.00
C PRO A 344 -26.11 -56.47 41.67
N ALA A 345 -26.83 -56.78 40.60
CA ALA A 345 -26.35 -56.82 39.24
C ALA A 345 -25.77 -55.47 38.79
N GLN A 346 -24.60 -55.52 38.17
CA GLN A 346 -24.02 -54.42 37.41
C GLN A 346 -24.80 -54.28 36.09
N SER A 347 -25.46 -53.13 35.90
CA SER A 347 -25.96 -52.68 34.59
C SER A 347 -24.82 -51.97 33.85
N GLY A 348 -24.57 -52.39 32.61
CA GLY A 348 -23.69 -51.70 31.66
C GLY A 348 -24.31 -50.45 31.06
#